data_AF-A0AAC8QJ28-F1
#
_entry.id   AF-A0AAC8QJ28-F1
#
_cell.length_a   1.000
_cell.length_b   1.000
_cell.length_c   1.000
_cell.angle_alpha   90.00
_cell.angle_beta   90.00
_cell.angle_gamma   90.00
#
_symmetry.space_group_name_H-M   'P 1'
#
loop_
_entity.id
_entity.type
_entity.pdbx_description
1 polymer ?
#
loop_
_entity_poly.entity_id
_entity_poly.type
_entity_poly.pdbx_seq_one_letter_code
_entity_poly.pdbx_strand_id
1 'polypeptide(L)'
;MGLRVECARGDEGACGAEESREETRSKGGTVSARIWALIAQGQFAEAQALIAESAAAGLITQQTATRMAERITLLTTRLGQVPATLQRVKDFPSQLRDHSLFQIKQMLEQKDFTLATQAQLKLAEKLIEQQERLMEKVQ
;
A
#
# COMPACT_ATOMS: atom_id res chain seq x y z
N MET A 1 22.10 -26.40 52.32
CA MET A 1 21.22 -25.53 53.14
C MET A 1 20.70 -24.44 52.20
N GLY A 2 19.62 -24.61 51.43
CA GLY A 2 18.28 -25.05 51.84
C GLY A 2 17.38 -23.81 51.92
N LEU A 3 17.19 -23.11 50.80
CA LEU A 3 16.28 -21.95 50.69
C LEU A 3 14.85 -22.44 50.94
N ARG A 4 14.19 -21.83 51.93
CA ARG A 4 12.82 -22.12 52.30
C ARG A 4 11.88 -21.76 51.15
N VAL A 5 11.22 -22.79 50.63
CA VAL A 5 9.98 -22.71 49.87
C VAL A 5 8.86 -22.52 50.89
N GLU A 6 8.20 -21.36 50.87
CA GLU A 6 6.85 -21.21 51.43
C GLU A 6 5.89 -20.94 50.29
N CYS A 7 5.36 -22.03 49.72
CA CYS A 7 4.12 -22.01 48.96
C CYS A 7 2.97 -22.16 49.96
N ALA A 8 2.16 -21.12 50.15
CA ALA A 8 0.85 -21.24 50.78
C ALA A 8 -0.22 -21.39 49.68
N ARG A 9 -0.90 -22.54 49.72
CA ARG A 9 -1.94 -23.00 48.81
C ARG A 9 -3.22 -22.16 48.89
N GLY A 10 -3.81 -21.92 47.73
CA GLY A 10 -5.22 -21.60 47.53
C GLY A 10 -5.57 -21.73 46.04
N ASP A 11 -6.05 -22.91 45.63
CA ASP A 11 -6.90 -23.14 44.44
C ASP A 11 -7.88 -21.96 44.26
N GLU A 12 -8.17 -21.39 43.09
CA GLU A 12 -8.67 -21.96 41.84
C GLU A 12 -8.47 -20.93 40.69
N GLY A 13 -8.25 -21.38 39.45
CA GLY A 13 -8.56 -20.56 38.26
C GLY A 13 -7.40 -20.14 37.37
N ALA A 14 -7.17 -20.96 36.34
CA ALA A 14 -6.67 -20.64 35.01
C ALA A 14 -6.17 -19.19 34.73
N CYS A 15 -4.89 -19.08 34.35
CA CYS A 15 -4.45 -18.58 33.04
C CYS A 15 -2.92 -18.46 33.03
N GLY A 16 -2.25 -19.51 32.54
CA GLY A 16 -0.93 -19.34 31.95
C GLY A 16 -1.11 -18.64 30.60
N ALA A 17 -0.99 -17.32 30.56
CA ALA A 17 -0.94 -16.56 29.32
C ALA A 17 -0.42 -15.12 29.54
N GLU A 18 0.72 -14.96 30.20
CA GLU A 18 1.40 -13.65 30.29
C GLU A 18 2.83 -13.77 29.74
N GLU A 19 2.98 -14.27 28.51
CA GLU A 19 4.22 -14.12 27.74
C GLU A 19 3.91 -14.05 26.23
N SER A 20 3.22 -13.00 25.78
CA SER A 20 3.17 -12.62 24.34
C SER A 20 2.49 -11.27 24.10
N ARG A 21 2.95 -10.20 24.74
CA ARG A 21 2.54 -8.82 24.37
C ARG A 21 3.68 -7.88 24.00
N GLU A 22 4.93 -8.25 24.29
CA GLU A 22 6.08 -7.38 24.05
C GLU A 22 6.77 -7.63 22.68
N GLU A 23 6.56 -8.79 22.03
CA GLU A 23 7.33 -9.16 20.82
C GLU A 23 6.64 -8.83 19.48
N THR A 24 5.34 -8.50 19.49
CA THR A 24 4.59 -8.20 18.27
C THR A 24 4.74 -6.74 17.82
N ARG A 25 5.10 -5.83 18.73
CA ARG A 25 5.20 -4.39 18.43
C ARG A 25 6.38 -4.04 17.52
N SER A 26 7.49 -4.76 17.64
CA SER A 26 8.69 -4.55 16.81
C SER A 26 8.61 -5.25 15.45
N LYS A 27 7.85 -6.35 15.34
CA LYS A 27 7.68 -7.11 14.08
C LYS A 27 6.73 -6.38 13.11
N GLY A 28 5.67 -5.74 13.60
CA GLY A 28 4.76 -4.96 12.75
C GLY A 28 5.44 -3.78 12.03
N GLY A 29 6.43 -3.15 12.66
CA GLY A 29 7.22 -2.07 12.06
C GLY A 29 8.11 -2.53 10.90
N THR A 30 8.73 -3.71 11.03
CA THR A 30 9.60 -4.28 9.97
C THR A 30 8.79 -4.86 8.82
N VAL A 31 7.66 -5.51 9.10
CA VAL A 31 6.75 -6.05 8.06
C VAL A 31 6.09 -4.93 7.27
N SER A 32 5.60 -3.87 7.94
CA SER A 32 5.02 -2.70 7.26
C SER A 32 6.03 -2.03 6.33
N ALA A 33 7.28 -1.85 6.79
CA ALA A 33 8.35 -1.28 5.97
C ALA A 33 8.67 -2.15 4.74
N ARG A 34 8.69 -3.48 4.91
CA ARG A 34 8.86 -4.42 3.78
C ARG A 34 7.73 -4.30 2.78
N ILE A 35 6.47 -4.24 3.22
CA ILE A 35 5.32 -4.07 2.31
C ILE A 35 5.46 -2.76 1.52
N TRP A 36 5.81 -1.65 2.19
CA TRP A 36 6.02 -0.38 1.49
C TRP A 36 7.15 -0.44 0.47
N ALA A 37 8.24 -1.16 0.77
CA ALA A 37 9.33 -1.37 -0.18
C ALA A 37 8.87 -2.16 -1.41
N LEU A 38 8.06 -3.22 -1.24
CA LEU A 38 7.49 -4.00 -2.35
C LEU A 38 6.60 -3.11 -3.23
N ILE A 39 5.76 -2.26 -2.62
CA ILE A 39 4.91 -1.30 -3.34
C ILE A 39 5.75 -0.31 -4.15
N ALA A 40 6.82 0.23 -3.56
CA ALA A 40 7.72 1.16 -4.25
C ALA A 40 8.48 0.51 -5.41
N GLN A 41 8.78 -0.78 -5.33
CA GLN A 41 9.43 -1.55 -6.39
C GLN A 41 8.46 -2.02 -7.49
N GLY A 42 7.15 -1.80 -7.32
CA GLY A 42 6.13 -2.29 -8.26
C GLY A 42 5.81 -3.78 -8.11
N GLN A 43 6.26 -4.43 -7.03
CA GLN A 43 5.96 -5.84 -6.72
C GLN A 43 4.56 -5.96 -6.08
N PHE A 44 3.54 -5.51 -6.81
CA PHE A 44 2.18 -5.35 -6.27
C PHE A 44 1.53 -6.66 -5.85
N ALA A 45 1.75 -7.76 -6.59
CA ALA A 45 1.20 -9.06 -6.25
C ALA A 45 1.79 -9.60 -4.93
N GLU A 46 3.11 -9.49 -4.76
CA GLU A 46 3.78 -9.89 -3.52
C GLU A 46 3.37 -8.98 -2.35
N ALA A 47 3.27 -7.67 -2.58
CA ALA A 47 2.77 -6.73 -1.59
C ALA A 47 1.34 -7.06 -1.15
N GLN A 48 0.43 -7.38 -2.08
CA GLN A 48 -0.96 -7.76 -1.76
C GLN A 48 -1.03 -9.04 -0.93
N ALA A 49 -0.27 -10.07 -1.30
CA ALA A 49 -0.19 -11.30 -0.52
C ALA A 49 0.30 -11.02 0.90
N LEU A 50 1.40 -10.26 1.03
CA LEU A 50 1.98 -9.94 2.33
C LEU A 50 1.06 -9.06 3.19
N ILE A 51 0.29 -8.15 2.59
CA ILE A 51 -0.75 -7.38 3.29
C ILE A 51 -1.81 -8.31 3.86
N ALA A 52 -2.34 -9.24 3.05
CA ALA A 52 -3.39 -10.16 3.48
C ALA A 52 -2.91 -11.08 4.62
N GLU A 53 -1.71 -11.66 4.48
CA GLU A 53 -1.10 -12.49 5.52
C GLU A 53 -0.84 -11.71 6.81
N SER A 54 -0.28 -10.49 6.69
CA SER A 54 0.05 -9.67 7.86
C SER A 54 -1.20 -9.16 8.58
N ALA A 55 -2.26 -8.85 7.84
CA ALA A 55 -3.55 -8.44 8.42
C ALA A 55 -4.22 -9.62 9.13
N ALA A 56 -4.23 -10.81 8.52
CA ALA A 56 -4.77 -12.03 9.12
C ALA A 56 -4.01 -12.46 10.38
N ALA A 57 -2.68 -12.28 10.38
CA ALA A 57 -1.82 -12.56 11.53
C ALA A 57 -1.83 -11.45 12.61
N GLY A 58 -2.57 -10.36 12.40
CA GLY A 58 -2.61 -9.22 13.34
C GLY A 58 -1.30 -8.44 13.47
N LEU A 59 -0.37 -8.62 12.52
CA LEU A 59 0.93 -7.92 12.49
C LEU A 59 0.80 -6.46 12.04
N ILE A 60 -0.25 -6.16 11.27
CA ILE A 60 -0.65 -4.81 10.89
C ILE A 60 -2.13 -4.59 11.21
N THR A 61 -2.51 -3.33 11.45
CA THR A 61 -3.92 -2.99 11.67
C THR A 61 -4.70 -3.05 10.36
N GLN A 62 -6.01 -3.29 10.44
CA GLN A 62 -6.89 -3.26 9.27
C GLN A 62 -6.81 -1.91 8.54
N GLN A 63 -6.71 -0.80 9.28
CA GLN A 63 -6.56 0.53 8.69
C GLN A 63 -5.26 0.66 7.87
N THR A 64 -4.14 0.14 8.38
CA THR A 64 -2.86 0.16 7.66
C THR A 64 -2.93 -0.72 6.40
N ALA A 65 -3.52 -1.91 6.51
CA ALA A 65 -3.73 -2.80 5.38
C ALA A 65 -4.58 -2.15 4.28
N THR A 66 -5.69 -1.50 4.65
CA THR A 66 -6.56 -0.77 3.70
C THR A 66 -5.79 0.34 2.99
N ARG A 67 -5.02 1.18 3.71
CA ARG A 67 -4.21 2.24 3.10
C ARG A 67 -3.18 1.72 2.10
N MET A 68 -2.54 0.60 2.41
CA MET A 68 -1.59 -0.04 1.50
C MET A 68 -2.30 -0.60 0.25
N ALA A 69 -3.45 -1.24 0.43
CA ALA A 69 -4.26 -1.75 -0.67
C ALA A 69 -4.77 -0.62 -1.59
N GLU A 70 -5.29 0.47 -1.03
CA GLU A 70 -5.68 1.68 -1.77
C GLU A 70 -4.52 2.24 -2.59
N ARG A 71 -3.32 2.29 -2.01
CA ARG A 71 -2.12 2.74 -2.73
C ARG A 71 -1.76 1.82 -3.90
N ILE A 72 -1.87 0.50 -3.73
CA ILE A 72 -1.64 -0.47 -4.81
C ILE A 72 -2.68 -0.28 -5.92
N THR A 73 -3.95 -0.15 -5.57
CA THR A 73 -5.03 0.12 -6.53
C THR A 73 -4.71 1.37 -7.34
N LEU A 74 -4.37 2.48 -6.68
CA LEU A 74 -4.02 3.73 -7.37
C LEU A 74 -2.81 3.55 -8.32
N LEU A 75 -1.75 2.86 -7.88
CA LEU A 75 -0.54 2.67 -8.67
C LEU A 75 -0.74 1.72 -9.87
N THR A 76 -1.70 0.81 -9.76
CA THR A 76 -2.05 -0.15 -10.83
C THR A 76 -3.13 0.38 -11.79
N THR A 77 -3.85 1.45 -11.40
CA THR A 77 -4.81 2.14 -12.28
C THR A 77 -4.12 2.60 -13.56
N ARG A 78 -4.72 2.24 -14.70
CA ARG A 78 -4.27 2.64 -16.03
C ARG A 78 -4.88 3.96 -16.44
N LEU A 79 -4.17 4.73 -17.26
CA LEU A 79 -4.69 5.99 -17.76
C LEU A 79 -6.00 5.80 -18.55
N GLY A 80 -6.17 4.69 -19.28
CA GLY A 80 -7.40 4.39 -20.00
C GLY A 80 -8.61 4.10 -19.11
N GLN A 81 -8.40 3.84 -17.82
CA GLN A 81 -9.45 3.59 -16.83
C GLN A 81 -9.98 4.88 -16.18
N VAL A 82 -9.34 6.04 -16.42
CA VAL A 82 -9.84 7.31 -15.90
C VAL A 82 -11.19 7.67 -16.54
N PRO A 83 -12.07 8.41 -15.85
CA PRO A 83 -13.37 8.82 -16.39
C PRO A 83 -13.28 9.49 -17.77
N ALA A 84 -14.27 9.22 -18.63
CA ALA A 84 -14.31 9.75 -20.00
C ALA A 84 -14.29 11.29 -20.08
N THR A 85 -14.77 11.98 -19.04
CA THR A 85 -14.68 13.44 -18.89
C THR A 85 -13.22 13.90 -18.84
N LEU A 86 -12.37 13.21 -18.09
CA LEU A 86 -10.93 13.47 -17.98
C LEU A 86 -10.16 13.02 -19.23
N GLN A 87 -10.69 12.07 -20.00
CA GLN A 87 -10.09 11.65 -21.28
C GLN A 87 -10.28 12.68 -22.42
N ARG A 88 -11.26 13.58 -22.30
CA ARG A 88 -11.55 14.61 -23.31
C ARG A 88 -10.69 15.87 -23.19
N VAL A 89 -9.78 15.92 -22.22
CA VAL A 89 -8.85 17.06 -22.10
C VAL A 89 -8.02 17.20 -23.37
N LYS A 90 -7.74 18.44 -23.75
CA LYS A 90 -6.86 18.75 -24.88
C LYS A 90 -5.50 18.09 -24.62
N ASP A 91 -4.93 17.47 -25.66
CA ASP A 91 -3.64 16.79 -25.60
C ASP A 91 -3.58 15.54 -24.69
N PHE A 92 -4.72 14.88 -24.46
CA PHE A 92 -4.78 13.60 -23.75
C PHE A 92 -3.82 12.57 -24.39
N PRO A 93 -2.91 11.96 -23.60
CA PRO A 93 -1.90 11.07 -24.16
C PRO A 93 -2.46 9.67 -24.38
N SER A 94 -3.12 9.49 -25.52
CA SER A 94 -3.77 8.23 -25.92
C SER A 94 -2.82 7.04 -25.98
N GLN A 95 -1.54 7.27 -26.31
CA GLN A 95 -0.50 6.24 -26.31
C GLN A 95 -0.18 5.65 -24.92
N LEU A 96 -0.51 6.38 -23.84
CA LEU A 96 -0.28 5.95 -22.46
C LEU A 96 -1.51 5.25 -21.86
N ARG A 97 -2.57 4.99 -22.62
CA ARG A 97 -3.83 4.41 -22.12
C ARG A 97 -3.63 3.09 -21.37
N ASP A 98 -2.75 2.23 -21.88
CA ASP A 98 -2.49 0.93 -21.26
C ASP A 98 -1.46 1.00 -20.13
N HIS A 99 -0.87 2.17 -19.89
CA HIS A 99 0.16 2.36 -18.88
C HIS A 99 -0.47 2.68 -17.53
N SER A 100 0.03 2.01 -16.49
CA SER A 100 -0.35 2.29 -15.11
C SER A 100 0.32 3.56 -14.58
N LEU A 101 -0.22 4.12 -13.51
CA LEU A 101 0.42 5.24 -12.81
C LEU A 101 1.86 4.90 -12.41
N PHE A 102 2.12 3.68 -11.95
CA PHE A 102 3.47 3.23 -11.62
C PHE A 102 4.41 3.31 -12.83
N GLN A 103 3.98 2.80 -13.99
CA GLN A 103 4.80 2.84 -15.21
C GLN A 103 5.04 4.27 -15.67
N ILE A 104 4.03 5.13 -15.62
CA ILE A 104 4.16 6.56 -15.96
C ILE A 104 5.18 7.26 -15.05
N LYS A 105 5.13 6.99 -13.74
CA LYS A 105 6.11 7.51 -12.78
C LYS A 105 7.51 7.00 -13.06
N GLN A 106 7.65 5.71 -13.35
CA GLN A 106 8.93 5.11 -13.70
C GLN A 106 9.52 5.76 -14.96
N MET A 107 8.71 6.03 -15.99
CA MET A 107 9.16 6.75 -17.19
C MET A 107 9.62 8.18 -16.88
N LEU A 108 8.90 8.89 -16.00
CA LEU A 108 9.31 10.23 -15.54
C LEU A 108 10.63 10.22 -14.77
N GLU A 109 10.82 9.24 -13.88
CA GLU A 109 12.04 9.06 -13.09
C GLU A 109 13.23 8.69 -13.98
N GLN A 110 13.03 7.78 -14.93
CA GLN A 110 14.04 7.34 -15.88
C GLN A 110 14.29 8.35 -17.02
N LYS A 111 13.49 9.42 -17.08
CA LYS A 111 13.48 10.40 -18.20
C LYS A 111 13.30 9.74 -19.56
N ASP A 112 12.51 8.66 -19.59
CA ASP A 112 12.14 7.98 -20.83
C ASP A 112 10.96 8.71 -21.48
N PHE A 113 11.26 9.41 -22.58
CA PHE A 113 10.29 10.15 -23.38
C PHE A 113 10.07 9.54 -24.75
N THR A 114 10.38 8.25 -24.92
CA THR A 114 10.24 7.55 -26.21
C THR A 114 8.79 7.46 -26.66
N LEU A 115 7.86 7.18 -25.73
CA LEU A 115 6.44 7.02 -26.03
C LEU A 115 5.65 8.32 -25.94
N ALA A 116 6.04 9.25 -25.08
CA ALA A 116 5.30 10.48 -24.82
C ALA A 116 6.23 11.59 -24.36
N THR A 117 5.82 12.85 -24.58
CA THR A 117 6.58 13.99 -24.08
C THR A 117 6.52 14.06 -22.54
N GLN A 118 7.50 14.73 -21.93
CA GLN A 118 7.49 14.95 -20.48
C GLN A 118 6.19 15.65 -20.00
N ALA A 119 5.65 16.57 -20.79
CA ALA A 119 4.40 17.26 -20.47
C ALA A 119 3.20 16.28 -20.49
N GLN A 120 3.16 15.38 -21.45
CA GLN A 120 2.14 14.33 -21.55
C GLN A 120 2.22 13.33 -20.40
N LEU A 121 3.42 12.90 -20.01
CA LEU A 121 3.59 12.01 -18.84
C LEU A 121 3.14 12.69 -17.53
N LYS A 122 3.52 13.96 -17.32
CA LYS A 122 3.05 14.74 -16.16
C LYS A 122 1.53 14.97 -16.17
N LEU A 123 0.93 15.14 -17.34
CA LEU A 123 -0.52 15.22 -17.46
C LEU A 123 -1.17 13.89 -17.09
N ALA A 124 -0.67 12.78 -17.63
CA ALA A 124 -1.18 11.44 -17.34
C ALA A 124 -1.10 11.10 -15.84
N GLU A 125 0.03 11.41 -15.20
CA GLU A 125 0.21 11.25 -13.75
C GLU A 125 -0.88 12.01 -12.97
N LYS A 126 -1.07 13.30 -13.28
CA LYS A 126 -2.09 14.15 -12.61
C LYS A 126 -3.51 13.64 -12.83
N LEU A 127 -3.83 13.16 -14.03
CA LEU A 127 -5.17 12.67 -14.35
C LEU A 127 -5.54 11.46 -13.49
N ILE A 128 -4.57 10.57 -13.22
CA ILE A 128 -4.80 9.39 -12.37
C ILE A 128 -4.78 9.78 -10.89
N GLU A 129 -3.79 10.55 -10.43
CA GLU A 129 -3.64 10.91 -9.01
C GLU A 129 -4.76 11.82 -8.48
N GLN A 130 -5.25 12.71 -9.33
CA GLN A 130 -6.24 13.71 -8.93
C GLN A 130 -7.63 13.37 -9.46
N GLN A 131 -7.88 12.15 -9.95
CA GLN A 131 -9.15 11.78 -10.56
C GLN A 131 -10.36 12.12 -9.66
N GLU A 132 -10.29 11.82 -8.36
CA GLU A 132 -11.41 12.09 -7.43
C GLU A 132 -11.63 13.59 -7.24
N ARG A 133 -10.55 14.35 -6.99
CA ARG A 133 -10.60 15.80 -6.79
C ARG A 133 -10.98 16.57 -8.06
N LEU A 134 -10.59 16.07 -9.23
CA LEU A 134 -10.94 16.67 -10.51
C LEU A 134 -12.40 16.40 -10.84
N MET A 135 -12.94 15.25 -10.47
CA MET A 135 -14.36 14.94 -10.62
C MET A 135 -15.25 15.80 -9.71
N GLU A 136 -14.82 16.10 -8.48
CA GLU A 136 -15.53 17.02 -7.57
C GLU A 136 -15.63 18.46 -8.12
N LYS A 137 -14.68 18.88 -8.96
CA LYS A 137 -14.64 20.23 -9.55
C LYS A 137 -15.40 20.36 -10.87
N VAL A 138 -15.76 19.23 -11.48
CA VAL A 138 -16.49 19.17 -12.76
C VAL A 138 -18.00 19.11 -12.54
N GLN A 139 -18.45 18.92 -11.29
CA GLN A 139 -19.85 19.04 -10.85
C GLN A 139 -20.16 20.47 -10.43
#